data_AF-A0A368EVM9-F1
#
_entry.id   AF-A0A368EVM9-F1
#
_cell.length_a   1.000
_cell.length_b   1.000
_cell.length_c   1.000
_cell.angle_alpha   90.00
_cell.angle_beta   90.00
_cell.angle_gamma   90.00
#
_symmetry.space_group_name_H-M   'P 1'
#
loop_
_entity.id
_entity.type
_entity.pdbx_description
1 polymer ?
#
loop_
_entity_poly.entity_id
_entity_poly.type
_entity_poly.pdbx_seq_one_letter_code
_entity_poly.pdbx_strand_id
1 'polypeptide(L)'
;LYSEEGRTTEEKSNFSRVPKCWETPTTSSIASESDRKVVENTGSVVIFTSFAEDERLTELENEVADVINCRNRIIKSLQDSSFSCINHVKLYIINVLPNDQPSTATSKPFREISPALSSCVFSRPAGDQLISVIHSVSINIYDLVSTTISGIPMKEEAQQGQSAVAINYDVELLHRREAHTELERLGLVTTNATEDFTGTLMVYAGSATYPTARLVWSTPVPKGRWNTFPRNRHASRVTPSAVNSRPSVCLSSYLLQGRNVMLEVTRVAKCEGLLSNVGAKLIAHTLIAHGGHIYIHANDVGPHAVLDCQATREKMELKKAANGRVSDFVALMKESSLHLAVSDKTESSEKPLPTSSVVACSQPRRQLLRVTRYWPLRSDHCLIYNIPKRFDALFAIMRQPQLSTVDADKCKQVGALY
;
A
#
# COMPACT_ATOMS: atom_id res chain seq x y z
N LEU A 1 -38.54 -30.52 -32.21
CA LEU A 1 -37.11 -30.92 -32.26
C LEU A 1 -36.31 -29.66 -31.96
N TYR A 2 -35.72 -29.66 -30.77
CA TYR A 2 -34.88 -28.61 -30.19
C TYR A 2 -33.66 -28.26 -31.07
N SER A 3 -33.28 -26.98 -31.12
CA SER A 3 -31.93 -26.47 -30.80
C SER A 3 -31.91 -24.96 -31.10
N GLU A 4 -32.15 -24.13 -30.08
CA GLU A 4 -31.16 -23.31 -29.36
C GLU A 4 -30.96 -21.92 -29.97
N GLU A 5 -31.77 -20.99 -29.45
CA GLU A 5 -31.51 -19.55 -29.47
C GLU A 5 -30.32 -19.23 -28.55
N GLY A 6 -29.22 -18.78 -29.14
CA GLY A 6 -28.08 -18.23 -28.41
C GLY A 6 -28.46 -16.92 -27.73
N ARG A 7 -28.68 -16.97 -26.41
CA ARG A 7 -28.67 -15.80 -25.51
C ARG A 7 -27.31 -15.13 -25.59
N THR A 8 -27.23 -13.95 -26.20
CA THR A 8 -26.13 -13.03 -26.01
C THR A 8 -26.17 -12.49 -24.57
N THR A 9 -25.31 -13.01 -23.72
CA THR A 9 -24.96 -12.37 -22.45
C THR A 9 -24.31 -11.03 -22.73
N GLU A 10 -25.01 -9.93 -22.45
CA GLU A 10 -24.40 -8.62 -22.31
C GLU A 10 -23.33 -8.70 -21.21
N GLU A 11 -22.06 -8.70 -21.63
CA GLU A 11 -20.94 -8.38 -20.76
C GLU A 11 -21.13 -6.95 -20.24
N LYS A 12 -21.65 -6.84 -19.01
CA LYS A 12 -21.62 -5.59 -18.26
C LYS A 12 -20.16 -5.15 -18.16
N SER A 13 -19.81 -4.10 -18.88
CA SER A 13 -18.49 -3.49 -18.79
C SER A 13 -18.24 -3.08 -17.34
N ASN A 14 -17.22 -3.68 -16.72
CA ASN A 14 -16.81 -3.39 -15.34
C ASN A 14 -16.17 -1.99 -15.18
N PHE A 15 -16.32 -1.10 -16.17
CA PHE A 15 -15.71 0.23 -16.21
C PHE A 15 -16.67 1.39 -15.90
N SER A 16 -17.90 1.11 -15.45
CA SER A 16 -18.82 2.18 -15.01
C SER A 16 -18.70 2.55 -13.53
N ARG A 17 -17.76 1.98 -12.76
CA ARG A 17 -17.45 2.48 -11.41
C ARG A 17 -16.64 3.78 -11.53
N VAL A 18 -17.35 4.86 -11.81
CA VAL A 18 -16.86 6.21 -11.57
C VAL A 18 -16.41 6.26 -10.09
N PRO A 19 -15.20 6.75 -9.77
CA PRO A 19 -14.79 6.90 -8.38
C PRO A 19 -15.87 7.67 -7.61
N LYS A 20 -16.33 7.17 -6.46
CA LYS A 20 -17.41 7.79 -5.64
C LYS A 20 -17.23 9.30 -5.38
N CYS A 21 -16.02 9.83 -5.55
CA CYS A 21 -15.77 11.25 -5.49
C CYS A 21 -16.40 12.05 -6.65
N TRP A 22 -16.83 11.44 -7.75
CA TRP A 22 -17.45 12.10 -8.90
C TRP A 22 -18.99 12.17 -8.83
N GLU A 23 -19.61 11.47 -7.87
CA GLU A 23 -21.04 11.59 -7.64
C GLU A 23 -21.33 12.95 -6.99
N THR A 24 -22.12 13.79 -7.66
CA THR A 24 -22.84 14.90 -7.03
C THR A 24 -23.63 14.33 -5.84
N PRO A 25 -23.63 14.97 -4.66
CA PRO A 25 -24.28 14.41 -3.48
C PRO A 25 -25.78 14.30 -3.72
N THR A 26 -26.25 13.10 -4.04
CA THR A 26 -27.67 12.75 -3.98
C THR A 26 -28.01 12.44 -2.52
N THR A 27 -28.94 13.22 -2.00
CA THR A 27 -29.60 13.03 -0.70
C THR A 27 -30.46 11.77 -0.74
N SER A 28 -29.86 10.59 -0.63
CA SER A 28 -30.57 9.36 -0.25
C SER A 28 -29.59 8.21 0.03
N SER A 29 -29.10 8.11 1.25
CA SER A 29 -28.62 6.84 1.78
C SER A 29 -29.11 6.68 3.22
N ILE A 30 -30.42 6.49 3.37
CA ILE A 30 -30.97 5.86 4.57
C ILE A 30 -30.66 4.37 4.38
N ALA A 31 -29.58 3.91 4.99
CA ALA A 31 -29.29 2.49 5.08
C ALA A 31 -30.39 1.84 5.94
N SER A 32 -31.07 0.84 5.38
CA SER A 32 -32.01 0.00 6.14
C SER A 32 -31.25 -0.77 7.23
N GLU A 33 -31.83 -0.87 8.43
CA GLU A 33 -31.26 -1.58 9.59
C GLU A 33 -31.00 -3.08 9.38
N SER A 34 -31.38 -3.66 8.24
CA SER A 34 -31.31 -5.08 7.93
C SER A 34 -29.92 -5.63 7.59
N ASP A 35 -28.87 -4.80 7.61
CA ASP A 35 -27.52 -5.17 7.16
C ASP A 35 -26.46 -5.02 8.27
N ARG A 36 -26.86 -5.20 9.55
CA ARG A 36 -25.90 -5.30 10.66
C ARG A 36 -25.13 -6.61 10.51
N LYS A 37 -24.03 -6.58 9.74
CA LYS A 37 -23.01 -7.63 9.76
C LYS A 37 -22.61 -7.88 11.21
N VAL A 38 -22.91 -9.07 11.70
CA VAL A 38 -22.40 -9.53 13.00
C VAL A 38 -20.89 -9.51 12.89
N VAL A 39 -20.24 -8.63 13.65
CA VAL A 39 -18.79 -8.55 13.69
C VAL A 39 -18.30 -9.72 14.54
N GLU A 40 -17.60 -10.65 13.92
CA GLU A 40 -16.98 -11.77 14.63
C GLU A 40 -15.87 -11.25 15.54
N ASN A 41 -16.00 -11.50 16.83
CA ASN A 41 -14.99 -11.17 17.83
C ASN A 41 -13.95 -12.30 17.88
N THR A 42 -12.92 -12.16 17.05
CA THR A 42 -11.80 -13.09 16.97
C THR A 42 -10.50 -12.42 17.41
N GLY A 43 -9.55 -13.21 17.88
CA GLY A 43 -8.28 -12.68 18.39
C GLY A 43 -7.13 -13.68 18.34
N SER A 44 -5.94 -13.21 18.72
CA SER A 44 -4.77 -14.05 18.92
C SER A 44 -4.19 -13.81 20.31
N VAL A 45 -3.75 -14.87 20.96
CA VAL A 45 -3.07 -14.83 22.27
C VAL A 45 -1.69 -15.42 22.08
N VAL A 46 -0.65 -14.71 22.52
CA VAL A 46 0.74 -15.19 22.49
C VAL A 46 1.23 -15.35 23.92
N ILE A 47 1.65 -16.56 24.28
CA ILE A 47 2.17 -16.87 25.62
C ILE A 47 3.64 -17.23 25.49
N PHE A 48 4.49 -16.52 26.23
CA PHE A 48 5.89 -16.91 26.43
C PHE A 48 5.98 -17.68 27.74
N THR A 49 6.51 -18.90 27.70
CA THR A 49 6.65 -19.77 28.88
C THR A 49 7.91 -20.62 28.79
N SER A 50 8.19 -21.40 29.84
CA SER A 50 9.31 -22.35 29.91
C SER A 50 8.85 -23.62 30.65
N PHE A 51 8.51 -24.65 29.90
CA PHE A 51 8.17 -25.99 30.38
C PHE A 51 9.07 -27.03 29.72
N ALA A 52 9.59 -27.95 30.52
CA ALA A 52 10.41 -29.07 30.05
C ALA A 52 9.57 -30.24 29.49
N GLU A 53 8.29 -30.30 29.85
CA GLU A 53 7.40 -31.43 29.60
C GLU A 53 6.20 -31.03 28.74
N ASP A 54 5.85 -31.88 27.78
CA ASP A 54 4.71 -31.69 26.86
C ASP A 54 3.34 -31.74 27.53
N GLU A 55 3.24 -32.39 28.70
CA GLU A 55 2.02 -32.49 29.50
C GLU A 55 1.59 -31.12 30.01
N ARG A 56 2.53 -30.36 30.59
CA ARG A 56 2.28 -28.98 31.07
C ARG A 56 1.83 -28.02 29.98
N LEU A 57 2.37 -28.18 28.77
CA LEU A 57 1.94 -27.38 27.62
C LEU A 57 0.50 -27.70 27.22
N THR A 58 0.10 -28.97 27.33
CA THR A 58 -1.26 -29.41 27.03
C THR A 58 -2.25 -28.97 28.13
N GLU A 59 -1.83 -29.02 29.39
CA GLU A 59 -2.60 -28.45 30.51
C GLU A 59 -2.88 -26.96 30.30
N LEU A 60 -1.86 -26.18 29.92
CA LEU A 60 -2.01 -24.74 29.64
C LEU A 60 -3.01 -24.47 28.50
N GLU A 61 -3.00 -25.25 27.43
CA GLU A 61 -3.99 -25.11 26.34
C GLU A 61 -5.42 -25.35 26.82
N ASN A 62 -5.61 -26.38 27.67
CA ASN A 62 -6.91 -26.70 28.25
C ASN A 62 -7.39 -25.61 29.21
N GLU A 63 -6.49 -25.07 30.05
CA GLU A 63 -6.81 -23.95 30.94
C GLU A 63 -7.28 -22.72 30.16
N VAL A 64 -6.59 -22.37 29.06
CA VAL A 64 -7.01 -21.26 28.19
C VAL A 64 -8.39 -21.54 27.56
N ALA A 65 -8.64 -22.77 27.11
CA ALA A 65 -9.94 -23.16 26.57
C ALA A 65 -11.07 -23.01 27.61
N ASP A 66 -10.83 -23.45 28.84
CA ASP A 66 -11.78 -23.37 29.95
C ASP A 66 -12.08 -21.91 30.31
N VAL A 67 -11.06 -21.05 30.35
CA VAL A 67 -11.25 -19.61 30.61
C VAL A 67 -12.11 -18.96 29.53
N ILE A 68 -11.86 -19.25 28.25
CA ILE A 68 -12.66 -18.74 27.12
C ILE A 68 -14.11 -19.21 27.24
N ASN A 69 -14.32 -20.51 27.51
CA ASN A 69 -15.65 -21.09 27.66
C ASN A 69 -16.41 -20.49 28.84
N CYS A 70 -15.77 -20.35 29.99
CA CYS A 70 -16.37 -19.72 31.18
C CYS A 70 -16.74 -18.26 30.89
N ARG A 71 -15.86 -17.49 30.24
CA ARG A 71 -16.12 -16.10 29.90
C ARG A 71 -17.29 -15.95 28.93
N ASN A 72 -17.37 -16.82 27.92
CA ASN A 72 -18.50 -16.84 26.99
C ASN A 72 -19.82 -17.19 27.67
N ARG A 73 -19.84 -18.08 28.67
CA ARG A 73 -21.04 -18.35 29.47
C ARG A 73 -21.48 -17.11 30.26
N ILE A 74 -20.55 -16.40 30.88
CA ILE A 74 -20.82 -15.17 31.63
C ILE A 74 -21.38 -14.08 30.70
N ILE A 75 -20.75 -13.86 29.53
CA ILE A 75 -21.21 -12.85 28.57
C ILE A 75 -22.63 -13.18 28.08
N LYS A 76 -22.94 -14.45 27.82
CA LYS A 76 -24.30 -14.85 27.41
C LYS A 76 -25.34 -14.66 28.52
N SER A 77 -24.95 -14.74 29.80
CA SER A 77 -25.87 -14.49 30.92
C SER A 77 -26.04 -13.00 31.21
N LEU A 78 -25.03 -12.19 30.89
CA LEU A 78 -25.12 -10.74 30.98
C LEU A 78 -25.98 -10.24 29.83
N GLN A 79 -27.15 -9.69 30.12
CA GLN A 79 -28.00 -9.01 29.12
C GLN A 79 -27.41 -7.61 28.78
N ASP A 80 -26.09 -7.54 28.61
CA ASP A 80 -25.33 -6.31 28.42
C ASP A 80 -24.79 -6.24 26.98
N SER A 81 -25.13 -5.16 26.30
CA SER A 81 -24.69 -4.89 24.93
C SER A 81 -23.23 -4.43 24.81
N SER A 82 -22.52 -4.17 25.92
CA SER A 82 -21.11 -3.75 25.86
C SER A 82 -20.12 -4.91 25.66
N PHE A 83 -20.57 -6.16 25.77
CA PHE A 83 -19.72 -7.34 25.63
C PHE A 83 -20.11 -8.17 24.40
N SER A 84 -19.11 -8.76 23.75
CA SER A 84 -19.30 -9.72 22.67
C SER A 84 -18.68 -11.05 23.04
N CYS A 85 -19.37 -12.15 22.73
CA CYS A 85 -18.80 -13.49 22.90
C CYS A 85 -17.54 -13.63 22.06
N ILE A 86 -16.55 -14.35 22.58
CA ILE A 86 -15.33 -14.70 21.87
C ILE A 86 -15.69 -15.80 20.86
N ASN A 87 -15.62 -15.48 19.57
CA ASN A 87 -15.94 -16.41 18.49
C ASN A 87 -14.79 -17.40 18.28
N HIS A 88 -13.55 -16.91 18.19
CA HIS A 88 -12.38 -17.77 17.98
C HIS A 88 -11.09 -17.09 18.44
N VAL A 89 -10.19 -17.88 19.05
CA VAL A 89 -8.85 -17.45 19.45
C VAL A 89 -7.80 -18.35 18.82
N LYS A 90 -6.79 -17.74 18.20
CA LYS A 90 -5.54 -18.42 17.82
C LYS A 90 -4.53 -18.26 18.95
N LEU A 91 -4.21 -19.36 19.62
CA LEU A 91 -3.20 -19.42 20.67
C LEU A 91 -1.84 -19.80 20.09
N TYR A 92 -0.83 -19.01 20.42
CA TYR A 92 0.56 -19.25 20.09
C TYR A 92 1.34 -19.42 21.40
N ILE A 93 1.80 -20.62 21.70
CA ILE A 93 2.65 -20.88 22.87
C ILE A 93 4.10 -20.92 22.40
N ILE A 94 4.90 -19.95 22.84
CA ILE A 94 6.34 -19.91 22.61
C ILE A 94 7.01 -20.42 23.88
N ASN A 95 7.37 -21.70 23.85
CA ASN A 95 8.06 -22.39 24.93
C ASN A 95 9.57 -22.27 24.76
N VAL A 96 10.20 -21.53 25.67
CA VAL A 96 11.63 -21.24 25.66
C VAL A 96 12.35 -22.29 26.49
N LEU A 97 13.24 -23.05 25.85
CA LEU A 97 13.99 -24.12 26.47
C LEU A 97 15.39 -23.63 26.91
N PRO A 98 15.87 -23.99 28.11
CA PRO A 98 17.27 -23.81 28.48
C PRO A 98 18.19 -24.61 27.54
N ASN A 99 19.33 -24.05 27.14
CA ASN A 99 20.25 -24.72 26.21
C ASN A 99 20.88 -26.00 26.80
N ASP A 100 21.04 -26.05 28.12
CA ASP A 100 21.83 -27.08 28.81
C ASP A 100 20.98 -28.12 29.55
N GLN A 101 19.66 -28.15 29.32
CA GLN A 101 18.75 -29.08 30.00
C GLN A 101 18.02 -30.00 29.02
N PRO A 102 17.90 -31.30 29.33
CA PRO A 102 17.07 -32.20 28.54
C PRO A 102 15.61 -31.79 28.63
N SER A 103 14.94 -31.68 27.49
CA SER A 103 13.52 -31.32 27.39
C SER A 103 12.80 -32.33 26.50
N THR A 104 11.64 -32.78 26.94
CA THR A 104 10.72 -33.59 26.13
C THR A 104 9.70 -32.72 25.41
N ALA A 105 9.66 -31.42 25.70
CA ALA A 105 8.74 -30.49 25.04
C ALA A 105 9.01 -30.37 23.54
N THR A 106 7.98 -30.59 22.73
CA THR A 106 8.06 -30.58 21.27
C THR A 106 7.29 -29.39 20.68
N SER A 107 7.63 -29.02 19.45
CA SER A 107 6.83 -28.04 18.69
C SER A 107 5.64 -28.75 18.05
N LYS A 108 4.45 -28.14 18.10
CA LYS A 108 3.20 -28.71 17.58
C LYS A 108 2.56 -27.70 16.62
N PRO A 109 2.16 -28.11 15.40
CA PRO A 109 1.46 -27.24 14.46
C PRO A 109 0.08 -26.86 15.00
N PHE A 110 -0.61 -25.96 14.31
CA PHE A 110 -1.97 -25.56 14.68
C PHE A 110 -2.90 -26.77 14.77
N ARG A 111 -3.54 -26.93 15.92
CA ARG A 111 -4.58 -27.92 16.21
C ARG A 111 -5.79 -27.26 16.86
N GLU A 112 -6.97 -27.77 16.55
CA GLU A 112 -8.19 -27.37 17.24
C GLU A 112 -8.20 -27.97 18.65
N ILE A 113 -8.27 -27.12 19.68
CA ILE A 113 -8.36 -27.53 21.08
C ILE A 113 -9.83 -27.51 21.53
N SER A 114 -10.57 -26.51 21.07
CA SER A 114 -12.02 -26.40 21.26
C SER A 114 -12.62 -25.57 20.11
N PRO A 115 -13.96 -25.53 19.95
CA PRO A 115 -14.59 -24.74 18.88
C PRO A 115 -14.20 -23.25 18.86
N ALA A 116 -13.84 -22.70 20.02
CA ALA A 116 -13.43 -21.31 20.18
C ALA A 116 -11.89 -21.13 20.27
N LEU A 117 -11.09 -22.19 20.19
CA LEU A 117 -9.63 -22.14 20.40
C LEU A 117 -8.88 -23.11 19.47
N SER A 118 -8.00 -22.54 18.64
CA SER A 118 -6.93 -23.28 17.96
C SER A 118 -5.59 -22.93 18.58
N SER A 119 -4.70 -23.90 18.77
CA SER A 119 -3.39 -23.69 19.40
C SER A 119 -2.24 -24.21 18.54
N CYS A 120 -1.12 -23.51 18.53
CA CYS A 120 0.17 -24.03 18.09
C CYS A 120 1.26 -23.78 19.14
N VAL A 121 2.24 -24.66 19.18
CA VAL A 121 3.33 -24.63 20.16
C VAL A 121 4.67 -24.59 19.45
N PHE A 122 5.52 -23.64 19.83
CA PHE A 122 6.90 -23.54 19.40
C PHE A 122 7.81 -23.79 20.59
N SER A 123 8.46 -24.95 20.61
CA SER A 123 9.47 -25.29 21.62
C SER A 123 10.86 -25.10 21.04
N ARG A 124 11.59 -24.06 21.47
CA ARG A 124 12.91 -23.70 20.95
C ARG A 124 13.88 -23.29 22.05
N PRO A 125 15.19 -23.55 21.87
CA PRO A 125 16.20 -23.02 22.77
C PRO A 125 16.23 -21.49 22.77
N ALA A 126 16.64 -20.89 23.89
CA ALA A 126 16.82 -19.45 24.00
C ALA A 126 17.90 -18.92 23.02
N GLY A 127 17.77 -17.66 22.58
CA GLY A 127 18.71 -17.00 21.66
C GLY A 127 18.13 -16.78 20.26
N ASP A 128 18.96 -16.91 19.22
CA ASP A 128 18.61 -16.50 17.85
C ASP A 128 17.40 -17.26 17.26
N GLN A 129 17.20 -18.53 17.67
CA GLN A 129 16.05 -19.32 17.23
C GLN A 129 14.72 -18.73 17.72
N LEU A 130 14.72 -18.04 18.85
CA LEU A 130 13.54 -17.37 19.40
C LEU A 130 13.11 -16.18 18.52
N ILE A 131 14.07 -15.42 17.99
CA ILE A 131 13.80 -14.26 17.11
C ILE A 131 13.02 -14.73 15.87
N SER A 132 13.50 -15.82 15.26
CA SER A 132 12.89 -16.45 14.10
C SER A 132 11.44 -16.90 14.36
N VAL A 133 11.17 -17.51 15.51
CA VAL A 133 9.81 -17.89 15.93
C VAL A 133 8.92 -16.67 16.15
N ILE A 134 9.42 -15.63 16.82
CA ILE A 134 8.65 -14.39 17.06
C ILE A 134 8.25 -13.73 15.73
N HIS A 135 9.17 -13.69 14.77
CA HIS A 135 8.87 -13.19 13.43
C HIS A 135 7.83 -14.06 12.73
N SER A 136 7.95 -15.39 12.78
CA SER A 136 6.95 -16.32 12.22
C SER A 136 5.56 -16.12 12.82
N VAL A 137 5.47 -15.95 14.14
CA VAL A 137 4.19 -15.66 14.83
C VAL A 137 3.63 -14.31 14.39
N SER A 138 4.49 -13.27 14.32
CA SER A 138 4.08 -11.93 13.86
C SER A 138 3.60 -11.93 12.41
N ILE A 139 4.27 -12.68 11.54
CA ILE A 139 3.91 -12.89 10.14
C ILE A 139 2.50 -13.48 10.04
N ASN A 140 2.19 -14.49 10.87
CA ASN A 140 0.88 -15.13 10.86
C ASN A 140 -0.23 -14.25 11.47
N ILE A 141 0.05 -13.52 12.55
CA ILE A 141 -0.96 -12.68 13.23
C ILE A 141 -1.39 -11.49 12.36
N TYR A 142 -0.43 -10.84 11.69
CA TYR A 142 -0.67 -9.60 10.95
C TYR A 142 -0.78 -9.79 9.43
N ASP A 143 -0.78 -11.04 8.97
CA ASP A 143 -0.74 -11.40 7.55
C ASP A 143 0.38 -10.67 6.79
N LEU A 144 1.60 -10.84 7.30
CA LEU A 144 2.80 -10.27 6.71
C LEU A 144 3.48 -11.29 5.80
N VAL A 145 4.44 -10.78 5.03
CA VAL A 145 5.41 -11.54 4.25
C VAL A 145 6.77 -10.91 4.45
N SER A 146 7.81 -11.68 4.12
CA SER A 146 9.19 -11.23 4.20
C SER A 146 9.79 -11.04 2.81
N THR A 147 10.51 -9.94 2.63
CA THR A 147 11.35 -9.69 1.45
C THR A 147 12.78 -9.40 1.88
N THR A 148 13.73 -10.18 1.37
CA THR A 148 15.16 -9.94 1.55
C THR A 148 15.70 -9.20 0.34
N ILE A 149 16.17 -7.98 0.59
CA ILE A 149 16.86 -7.16 -0.38
C ILE A 149 18.33 -7.57 -0.36
N SER A 150 18.83 -8.08 -1.47
CA SER A 150 20.22 -8.50 -1.58
C SER A 150 21.06 -7.56 -2.42
N GLY A 151 22.39 -7.63 -2.25
CA GLY A 151 23.31 -6.88 -3.10
C GLY A 151 23.35 -5.37 -2.80
N ILE A 152 23.05 -4.97 -1.56
CA ILE A 152 23.07 -3.56 -1.15
C ILE A 152 24.53 -3.09 -1.08
N PRO A 153 24.95 -2.13 -1.93
CA PRO A 153 26.34 -1.69 -1.95
C PRO A 153 26.62 -0.78 -0.77
N MET A 154 27.57 -1.18 0.09
CA MET A 154 28.03 -0.35 1.20
C MET A 154 29.55 -0.13 1.11
N LYS A 155 30.00 1.07 1.48
CA LYS A 155 31.42 1.36 1.71
C LYS A 155 31.74 1.03 3.16
N GLU A 156 32.68 0.12 3.38
CA GLU A 156 33.28 -0.01 4.70
C GLU A 156 34.31 1.10 4.92
N GLU A 157 34.32 1.69 6.12
CA GLU A 157 35.40 2.58 6.52
C GLU A 157 36.67 1.74 6.64
N ALA A 158 37.66 2.06 5.82
CA ALA A 158 38.96 1.44 5.96
C ALA A 158 39.58 1.85 7.30
N GLN A 159 40.09 0.88 8.05
CA GLN A 159 41.06 1.19 9.10
C GLN A 159 42.31 1.80 8.45
N GLN A 160 42.96 2.75 9.14
CA GLN A 160 44.13 3.49 8.61
C GLN A 160 45.13 2.54 7.95
N GLY A 161 45.35 2.73 6.63
CA GLY A 161 46.31 1.95 5.83
C GLY A 161 45.70 0.89 4.91
N GLN A 162 44.38 0.66 4.92
CA GLN A 162 43.71 -0.25 3.98
C GLN A 162 42.82 0.50 2.98
N SER A 163 42.61 -0.07 1.79
CA SER A 163 41.62 0.46 0.84
C SER A 163 40.22 0.00 1.26
N ALA A 164 39.23 0.89 1.18
CA ALA A 164 37.84 0.56 1.47
C ALA A 164 37.37 -0.60 0.56
N VAL A 165 36.91 -1.71 1.16
CA VAL A 165 36.32 -2.83 0.44
C VAL A 165 34.81 -2.58 0.34
N ALA A 166 34.26 -2.66 -0.88
CA ALA A 166 32.82 -2.64 -1.07
C ALA A 166 32.27 -4.02 -0.69
N ILE A 167 31.49 -4.09 0.38
CA ILE A 167 30.80 -5.30 0.81
C ILE A 167 29.32 -5.15 0.47
N ASN A 168 28.74 -6.21 -0.07
CA ASN A 168 27.32 -6.30 -0.33
C ASN A 168 26.63 -6.90 0.89
N TYR A 169 25.58 -6.22 1.35
CA TYR A 169 24.77 -6.69 2.47
C TYR A 169 23.36 -7.02 2.03
N ASP A 170 22.72 -7.87 2.83
CA ASP A 170 21.33 -8.22 2.70
C ASP A 170 20.54 -7.59 3.84
N VAL A 171 19.34 -7.08 3.54
CA VAL A 171 18.41 -6.56 4.53
C VAL A 171 17.04 -7.18 4.31
N GLU A 172 16.49 -7.77 5.37
CA GLU A 172 15.17 -8.36 5.37
C GLU A 172 14.14 -7.36 5.90
N LEU A 173 13.02 -7.25 5.18
CA LEU A 173 11.89 -6.39 5.49
C LEU A 173 10.62 -7.22 5.64
N LEU A 174 9.87 -6.97 6.71
CA LEU A 174 8.52 -7.46 6.91
C LEU A 174 7.51 -6.42 6.45
N HIS A 175 6.48 -6.85 5.72
CA HIS A 175 5.42 -5.98 5.23
C HIS A 175 4.15 -6.79 4.92
N ARG A 176 3.06 -6.09 4.61
CA ARG A 176 1.76 -6.68 4.26
C ARG A 176 1.86 -7.64 3.07
N ARG A 177 1.13 -8.76 3.12
CA ARG A 177 1.09 -9.81 2.07
C ARG A 177 0.66 -9.26 0.71
N GLU A 178 -0.21 -8.26 0.68
CA GLU A 178 -0.74 -7.68 -0.56
C GLU A 178 0.35 -7.13 -1.50
N ALA A 179 1.54 -6.86 -0.98
CA ALA A 179 2.69 -6.51 -1.80
C ALA A 179 3.20 -7.68 -2.66
N HIS A 180 2.99 -8.94 -2.25
CA HIS A 180 3.42 -10.16 -2.97
C HIS A 180 2.35 -10.74 -3.90
N THR A 181 1.10 -10.29 -3.85
CA THR A 181 -0.02 -10.87 -4.62
C THR A 181 0.26 -11.04 -6.11
N GLU A 182 0.94 -10.08 -6.76
CA GLU A 182 1.27 -10.23 -8.18
C GLU A 182 2.38 -11.25 -8.43
N LEU A 183 3.37 -11.33 -7.53
CA LEU A 183 4.41 -12.36 -7.60
C LEU A 183 3.82 -13.75 -7.36
N GLU A 184 2.86 -13.87 -6.44
CA GLU A 184 2.12 -15.11 -6.18
C GLU A 184 1.32 -15.54 -7.41
N ARG A 185 0.59 -14.60 -8.03
CA ARG A 185 -0.17 -14.85 -9.27
C ARG A 185 0.73 -15.33 -10.42
N LEU A 186 1.96 -14.86 -10.47
CA LEU A 186 2.97 -15.27 -11.45
C LEU A 186 3.74 -16.54 -11.04
N GLY A 187 3.45 -17.12 -9.87
CA GLY A 187 4.14 -18.30 -9.34
C GLY A 187 5.60 -18.05 -8.95
N LEU A 188 6.01 -16.79 -8.81
CA LEU A 188 7.37 -16.38 -8.46
C LEU A 188 7.65 -16.41 -6.97
N VAL A 189 6.60 -16.39 -6.15
CA VAL A 189 6.64 -16.60 -4.70
C VAL A 189 5.48 -17.51 -4.31
N THR A 190 5.61 -18.20 -3.18
CA THR A 190 4.51 -18.94 -2.55
C THR A 190 4.46 -18.58 -1.08
N THR A 191 3.26 -18.54 -0.54
CA THR A 191 2.96 -18.22 0.86
C THR A 191 2.94 -19.46 1.74
N ASN A 192 2.84 -20.63 1.13
CA ASN A 192 2.76 -21.91 1.82
C ASN A 192 4.18 -22.45 1.98
N ALA A 193 4.72 -22.38 3.20
CA ALA A 193 6.06 -22.90 3.51
C ALA A 193 6.21 -24.42 3.25
N THR A 194 5.09 -25.14 3.05
CA THR A 194 5.02 -26.56 2.74
C THR A 194 5.09 -26.87 1.24
N GLU A 195 4.92 -25.88 0.37
CA GLU A 195 5.01 -26.06 -1.08
C GLU A 195 6.48 -26.04 -1.53
N ASP A 196 6.81 -26.87 -2.52
CA ASP A 196 8.12 -26.81 -3.17
C ASP A 196 8.24 -25.47 -3.92
N PHE A 197 9.11 -24.61 -3.39
CA PHE A 197 9.41 -23.31 -3.96
C PHE A 197 10.69 -23.32 -4.79
N THR A 198 11.20 -24.49 -5.18
CA THR A 198 12.33 -24.62 -6.11
C THR A 198 12.07 -23.86 -7.41
N GLY A 199 13.05 -23.08 -7.86
CA GLY A 199 12.93 -22.25 -9.06
C GLY A 199 12.05 -21.01 -8.91
N THR A 200 11.67 -20.65 -7.68
CA THR A 200 11.01 -19.38 -7.32
C THR A 200 12.01 -18.38 -6.72
N LEU A 201 11.54 -17.21 -6.28
CA LEU A 201 12.33 -16.21 -5.55
C LEU A 201 12.42 -16.50 -4.04
N MET A 202 11.68 -17.50 -3.53
CA MET A 202 11.64 -17.82 -2.11
C MET A 202 12.91 -18.52 -1.67
N VAL A 203 13.42 -18.12 -0.50
CA VAL A 203 14.63 -18.67 0.11
C VAL A 203 14.48 -18.71 1.63
N TYR A 204 15.22 -19.59 2.30
CA TYR A 204 15.40 -19.49 3.76
C TYR A 204 16.62 -18.61 4.07
N ALA A 205 16.44 -17.62 4.94
CA ALA A 205 17.52 -16.77 5.42
C ALA A 205 18.17 -17.42 6.66
N GLY A 206 19.33 -18.07 6.49
CA GLY A 206 20.06 -18.69 7.60
C GLY A 206 19.22 -19.73 8.35
N SER A 207 19.03 -19.52 9.66
CA SER A 207 18.24 -20.38 10.55
C SER A 207 16.76 -19.96 10.67
N ALA A 208 16.27 -19.09 9.78
CA ALA A 208 14.87 -18.66 9.77
C ALA A 208 13.91 -19.86 9.60
N THR A 209 12.79 -19.86 10.34
CA THR A 209 11.74 -20.88 10.26
C THR A 209 10.67 -20.52 9.23
N TYR A 210 10.85 -19.41 8.52
CA TYR A 210 9.95 -18.93 7.49
C TYR A 210 10.74 -18.50 6.25
N PRO A 211 10.18 -18.67 5.05
CA PRO A 211 10.85 -18.27 3.82
C PRO A 211 10.67 -16.76 3.56
N THR A 212 11.58 -16.19 2.79
CA THR A 212 11.61 -14.78 2.40
C THR A 212 11.80 -14.67 0.90
N ALA A 213 11.14 -13.72 0.25
CA ALA A 213 11.31 -13.46 -1.18
C ALA A 213 12.60 -12.67 -1.40
N ARG A 214 13.54 -13.18 -2.19
CA ARG A 214 14.80 -12.50 -2.48
C ARG A 214 14.68 -11.61 -3.71
N LEU A 215 14.92 -10.32 -3.54
CA LEU A 215 14.98 -9.34 -4.62
C LEU A 215 16.31 -8.59 -4.58
N VAL A 216 16.86 -8.28 -5.75
CA VAL A 216 18.19 -7.65 -5.83
C VAL A 216 18.05 -6.14 -5.86
N TRP A 217 18.91 -5.47 -5.09
CA TRP A 217 19.07 -4.03 -5.14
C TRP A 217 19.38 -3.58 -6.57
N SER A 218 18.58 -2.66 -7.07
CA SER A 218 18.80 -1.98 -8.33
C SER A 218 18.86 -0.48 -8.08
N THR A 219 20.00 0.12 -8.44
CA THR A 219 20.17 1.58 -8.34
C THR A 219 19.13 2.25 -9.23
N PRO A 220 18.33 3.19 -8.70
CA PRO A 220 17.37 3.90 -9.52
C PRO A 220 18.09 4.70 -10.58
N VAL A 221 17.76 4.46 -11.85
CA VAL A 221 18.26 5.26 -12.95
C VAL A 221 17.60 6.65 -13.06
N PRO A 222 16.40 6.96 -12.51
CA PRO A 222 15.80 8.24 -12.85
C PRO A 222 16.19 9.36 -11.90
N LYS A 223 17.14 10.17 -12.38
CA LYS A 223 17.36 11.56 -11.93
C LYS A 223 16.08 12.38 -12.15
N GLY A 224 15.15 12.35 -11.20
CA GLY A 224 14.00 13.26 -11.12
C GLY A 224 12.88 13.06 -12.15
N ARG A 225 12.89 11.97 -12.91
CA ARG A 225 11.86 11.67 -13.92
C ARG A 225 10.84 10.70 -13.35
N TRP A 226 9.74 11.21 -12.80
CA TRP A 226 8.67 10.38 -12.22
C TRP A 226 8.04 9.41 -13.23
N ASN A 227 8.11 9.72 -14.53
CA ASN A 227 7.55 8.90 -15.61
C ASN A 227 8.34 7.62 -15.94
N THR A 228 9.44 7.36 -15.24
CA THR A 228 10.23 6.13 -15.41
C THR A 228 10.00 5.12 -14.28
N PHE A 229 9.22 5.47 -13.26
CA PHE A 229 8.81 4.48 -12.28
C PHE A 229 7.80 3.54 -12.93
N PRO A 230 7.94 2.23 -12.71
CA PRO A 230 6.92 1.28 -13.14
C PRO A 230 5.58 1.60 -12.47
N ARG A 231 4.48 1.20 -13.11
CA ARG A 231 3.13 1.37 -12.56
C ARG A 231 3.02 0.64 -11.23
N ASN A 232 2.49 1.34 -10.22
CA ASN A 232 2.32 0.80 -8.88
C ASN A 232 0.87 0.37 -8.66
N ARG A 233 0.67 -0.80 -8.05
CA ARG A 233 -0.66 -1.35 -7.73
C ARG A 233 -0.99 -1.25 -6.24
N HIS A 234 0.03 -1.34 -5.40
CA HIS A 234 -0.13 -1.36 -3.94
C HIS A 234 1.08 -0.73 -3.27
N ALA A 235 0.87 -0.08 -2.13
CA ALA A 235 1.93 0.41 -1.27
C ALA A 235 1.60 0.10 0.19
N SER A 236 2.56 -0.46 0.92
CA SER A 236 2.44 -0.73 2.35
C SER A 236 3.71 -0.34 3.09
N ARG A 237 3.56 -0.07 4.40
CA ARG A 237 4.70 0.21 5.27
C ARG A 237 5.55 -1.04 5.45
N VAL A 238 6.85 -0.83 5.64
CA VAL A 238 7.82 -1.88 5.92
C VAL A 238 8.45 -1.72 7.29
N THR A 239 8.90 -2.83 7.86
CA THR A 239 9.72 -2.87 9.06
C THR A 239 10.93 -3.76 8.82
N PRO A 240 12.18 -3.28 8.98
CA PRO A 240 13.35 -4.16 8.93
C PRO A 240 13.32 -5.20 10.05
N SER A 241 13.64 -6.45 9.75
CA SER A 241 13.64 -7.54 10.74
C SER A 241 14.72 -7.32 11.82
N ALA A 242 15.86 -6.72 11.45
CA ALA A 242 16.93 -6.35 12.35
C ALA A 242 17.19 -4.83 12.32
N VAL A 243 16.27 -4.05 12.91
CA VAL A 243 16.24 -2.57 12.82
C VAL A 243 17.56 -1.88 13.18
N ASN A 244 18.31 -2.41 14.15
CA ASN A 244 19.57 -1.82 14.63
C ASN A 244 20.81 -2.35 13.92
N SER A 245 20.66 -3.30 12.99
CA SER A 245 21.78 -3.78 12.20
C SER A 245 22.32 -2.65 11.31
N ARG A 246 23.64 -2.54 11.20
CA ARG A 246 24.29 -1.54 10.34
C ARG A 246 23.71 -1.51 8.92
N PRO A 247 23.47 -2.66 8.23
CA PRO A 247 22.83 -2.65 6.91
C PRO A 247 21.42 -2.04 6.91
N SER A 248 20.60 -2.38 7.90
CA SER A 248 19.21 -1.86 8.00
C SER A 248 19.19 -0.36 8.30
N VAL A 249 20.08 0.12 9.16
CA VAL A 249 20.22 1.56 9.47
C VAL A 249 20.66 2.33 8.25
N CYS A 250 21.65 1.82 7.50
CA CYS A 250 22.12 2.45 6.27
C CYS A 250 21.02 2.50 5.20
N LEU A 251 20.30 1.39 4.96
CA LEU A 251 19.17 1.35 4.03
C LEU A 251 18.08 2.34 4.43
N SER A 252 17.68 2.33 5.70
CA SER A 252 16.60 3.20 6.20
C SER A 252 16.98 4.67 6.07
N SER A 253 18.21 5.03 6.45
CA SER A 253 18.72 6.39 6.32
C SER A 253 18.80 6.84 4.86
N TYR A 254 19.24 5.96 3.95
CA TYR A 254 19.30 6.24 2.52
C TYR A 254 17.91 6.59 1.96
N LEU A 255 16.88 5.81 2.32
CA LEU A 255 15.51 6.03 1.88
C LEU A 255 14.89 7.29 2.51
N LEU A 256 15.10 7.51 3.80
CA LEU A 256 14.56 8.68 4.51
C LEU A 256 15.16 10.02 4.03
N GLN A 257 16.35 10.00 3.42
CA GLN A 257 16.94 11.16 2.74
C GLN A 257 16.28 11.50 1.39
N GLY A 258 15.17 10.86 1.04
CA GLY A 258 14.41 11.11 -0.20
C GLY A 258 14.94 10.33 -1.41
N ARG A 259 15.87 9.40 -1.20
CA ARG A 259 16.28 8.45 -2.25
C ARG A 259 15.29 7.29 -2.29
N ASN A 260 15.27 6.60 -3.42
CA ASN A 260 14.45 5.42 -3.63
C ASN A 260 15.33 4.25 -4.03
N VAL A 261 14.79 3.04 -3.98
CA VAL A 261 15.49 1.82 -4.39
C VAL A 261 14.53 0.99 -5.23
N MET A 262 14.98 0.53 -6.38
CA MET A 262 14.23 -0.43 -7.20
C MET A 262 14.68 -1.84 -6.85
N LEU A 263 13.73 -2.77 -6.75
CA LEU A 263 13.99 -4.16 -6.39
C LEU A 263 13.74 -5.05 -7.61
N GLU A 264 14.83 -5.62 -8.10
CA GLU A 264 14.89 -6.42 -9.31
C GLU A 264 14.62 -7.89 -9.01
N VAL A 265 13.79 -8.50 -9.86
CA VAL A 265 13.59 -9.94 -9.89
C VAL A 265 14.77 -10.57 -10.61
N THR A 266 15.57 -11.36 -9.90
CA THR A 266 16.57 -12.22 -10.55
C THR A 266 15.88 -13.24 -11.43
N ARG A 267 16.43 -13.51 -12.63
CA ARG A 267 15.87 -14.49 -13.54
C ARG A 267 15.94 -15.89 -12.90
N VAL A 268 14.82 -16.34 -12.38
CA VAL A 268 14.58 -17.72 -11.98
C VAL A 268 13.85 -18.44 -13.10
N ALA A 269 13.82 -19.78 -13.09
CA ALA A 269 13.20 -20.57 -14.16
C ALA A 269 11.74 -20.15 -14.45
N LYS A 270 10.97 -19.84 -13.39
CA LYS A 270 9.59 -19.37 -13.52
C LYS A 270 9.44 -17.93 -14.05
N CYS A 271 10.53 -17.18 -14.22
CA CYS A 271 10.52 -15.86 -14.86
C CYS A 271 10.67 -15.93 -16.38
N GLU A 272 10.88 -17.11 -16.99
CA GLU A 272 11.02 -17.22 -18.44
C GLU A 272 9.74 -16.73 -19.15
N GLY A 273 9.91 -15.75 -20.04
CA GLY A 273 8.81 -15.11 -20.78
C GLY A 273 8.27 -13.82 -20.15
N LEU A 274 8.69 -13.44 -18.94
CA LEU A 274 8.33 -12.14 -18.37
C LEU A 274 9.14 -11.00 -19.00
N LEU A 275 8.42 -9.97 -19.46
CA LEU A 275 9.00 -8.79 -20.09
C LEU A 275 9.50 -7.79 -19.04
N SER A 276 10.69 -7.24 -19.28
CA SER A 276 11.26 -6.15 -18.47
C SER A 276 10.36 -4.91 -18.49
N ASN A 277 10.17 -4.27 -17.34
CA ASN A 277 9.34 -3.08 -17.18
C ASN A 277 10.16 -1.79 -16.94
N VAL A 278 11.47 -1.91 -16.67
CA VAL A 278 12.40 -0.78 -16.55
C VAL A 278 13.70 -1.08 -17.31
N GLY A 279 13.78 -0.60 -18.56
CA GLY A 279 14.91 -0.91 -19.44
C GLY A 279 15.06 -2.41 -19.64
N ALA A 280 16.25 -2.95 -19.36
CA ALA A 280 16.51 -4.39 -19.45
C ALA A 280 16.09 -5.18 -18.19
N LYS A 281 15.62 -4.51 -17.13
CA LYS A 281 15.39 -5.09 -15.80
C LYS A 281 13.91 -5.31 -15.53
N LEU A 282 13.61 -6.37 -14.78
CA LEU A 282 12.28 -6.66 -14.26
C LEU A 282 12.20 -6.18 -12.81
N ILE A 283 11.55 -5.04 -12.58
CA ILE A 283 11.44 -4.42 -11.27
C ILE A 283 10.07 -4.74 -10.68
N ALA A 284 10.03 -5.64 -9.69
CA ALA A 284 8.79 -6.02 -9.02
C ALA A 284 8.39 -5.05 -7.92
N HIS A 285 9.37 -4.44 -7.23
CA HIS A 285 9.08 -3.55 -6.11
C HIS A 285 9.92 -2.28 -6.13
N THR A 286 9.48 -1.26 -5.41
CA THR A 286 10.24 -0.02 -5.20
C THR A 286 10.09 0.45 -3.77
N LEU A 287 11.19 0.81 -3.12
CA LEU A 287 11.19 1.38 -1.78
C LEU A 287 11.26 2.89 -1.87
N ILE A 288 10.31 3.57 -1.22
CA ILE A 288 10.21 5.03 -1.20
C ILE A 288 9.80 5.48 0.20
N ALA A 289 10.42 6.55 0.70
CA ALA A 289 9.96 7.21 1.91
C ALA A 289 8.91 8.28 1.60
N HIS A 290 7.76 8.22 2.29
CA HIS A 290 6.70 9.23 2.26
C HIS A 290 6.47 9.76 3.67
N GLY A 291 6.66 11.06 3.89
CA GLY A 291 6.38 11.69 5.19
C GLY A 291 7.13 11.07 6.38
N GLY A 292 8.37 10.63 6.18
CA GLY A 292 9.18 9.99 7.23
C GLY A 292 8.92 8.49 7.44
N HIS A 293 8.04 7.87 6.64
CA HIS A 293 7.78 6.43 6.69
C HIS A 293 8.22 5.75 5.40
N ILE A 294 8.82 4.57 5.51
CA ILE A 294 9.27 3.79 4.36
C ILE A 294 8.14 2.88 3.89
N TYR A 295 7.89 2.88 2.59
CA TYR A 295 6.91 2.05 1.91
C TYR A 295 7.57 1.13 0.89
N ILE A 296 7.05 -0.09 0.79
CA ILE A 296 7.28 -0.97 -0.34
C ILE A 296 6.11 -0.82 -1.31
N HIS A 297 6.45 -0.41 -2.53
CA HIS A 297 5.54 -0.26 -3.66
C HIS A 297 5.61 -1.54 -4.49
N ALA A 298 4.51 -2.27 -4.60
CA ALA A 298 4.38 -3.41 -5.51
C ALA A 298 4.03 -2.93 -6.92
N ASN A 299 4.88 -3.25 -7.88
CA ASN A 299 4.77 -2.79 -9.25
C ASN A 299 4.00 -3.80 -10.11
N ASP A 300 3.38 -3.30 -11.17
CA ASP A 300 2.86 -4.16 -12.23
C ASP A 300 4.02 -4.88 -12.92
N VAL A 301 3.91 -6.21 -12.98
CA VAL A 301 4.85 -7.09 -13.66
C VAL A 301 4.15 -7.66 -14.89
N GLY A 302 4.65 -7.34 -16.08
CA GLY A 302 4.04 -7.74 -17.35
C GLY A 302 3.06 -6.72 -17.96
N PRO A 303 2.47 -7.04 -19.12
CA PRO A 303 1.63 -6.12 -19.86
C PRO A 303 0.26 -5.93 -19.20
N HIS A 304 -0.19 -4.69 -19.13
CA HIS A 304 -1.54 -4.34 -18.71
C HIS A 304 -2.48 -4.36 -19.91
N ALA A 305 -3.56 -5.14 -19.81
CA ALA A 305 -4.52 -5.39 -20.88
C ALA A 305 -5.17 -4.15 -21.53
N VAL A 306 -5.05 -2.96 -20.91
CA VAL A 306 -5.66 -1.71 -21.36
C VAL A 306 -4.58 -0.69 -21.63
N LEU A 307 -3.72 -0.40 -20.64
CA LEU A 307 -2.69 0.64 -20.74
C LEU A 307 -1.57 0.29 -21.74
N ASP A 308 -1.33 -1.00 -21.99
CA ASP A 308 -0.35 -1.48 -22.96
C ASP A 308 -0.99 -2.00 -24.26
N CYS A 309 -2.32 -1.91 -24.38
CA CYS A 309 -3.02 -2.32 -25.60
C CYS A 309 -2.75 -1.33 -26.74
N GLN A 310 -2.08 -1.80 -27.79
CA GLN A 310 -1.74 -0.98 -28.95
C GLN A 310 -2.98 -0.42 -29.67
N ALA A 311 -4.01 -1.23 -29.90
CA ALA A 311 -5.26 -0.78 -30.49
C ALA A 311 -5.94 0.34 -29.67
N THR A 312 -5.87 0.24 -28.33
CA THR A 312 -6.38 1.30 -27.45
C THR A 312 -5.54 2.57 -27.59
N ARG A 313 -4.21 2.46 -27.64
CA ARG A 313 -3.32 3.62 -27.82
C ARG A 313 -3.55 4.33 -29.15
N GLU A 314 -3.64 3.59 -30.25
CA GLU A 314 -3.90 4.14 -31.59
C GLU A 314 -5.27 4.82 -31.65
N LYS A 315 -6.30 4.24 -31.02
CA LYS A 315 -7.64 4.83 -30.96
C LYS A 315 -7.70 6.09 -30.08
N MET A 316 -6.90 6.14 -29.00
CA MET A 316 -6.84 7.27 -28.07
C MET A 316 -5.81 8.33 -28.49
N GLU A 317 -5.06 8.10 -29.58
CA GLU A 317 -4.06 9.05 -30.05
C GLU A 317 -4.74 10.36 -30.46
N LEU A 318 -4.51 11.40 -29.64
CA LEU A 318 -5.05 12.72 -29.91
C LEU A 318 -4.30 13.32 -31.09
N LYS A 319 -5.00 13.56 -32.20
CA LYS A 319 -4.45 14.30 -33.34
C LYS A 319 -3.91 15.64 -32.85
N LYS A 320 -2.65 15.93 -33.16
CA LYS A 320 -2.02 17.21 -32.82
C LYS A 320 -2.84 18.35 -33.42
N ALA A 321 -3.51 19.12 -32.58
CA ALA A 321 -4.27 20.27 -33.03
C ALA A 321 -3.30 21.36 -33.51
N ALA A 322 -3.31 21.66 -34.82
CA ALA A 322 -2.75 22.92 -35.31
C ALA A 322 -3.44 24.06 -34.54
N ASN A 323 -2.69 24.92 -33.86
CA ASN A 323 -3.19 26.01 -33.00
C ASN A 323 -3.75 25.59 -31.62
N GLY A 324 -3.40 24.42 -31.09
CA GLY A 324 -3.79 24.04 -29.72
C GLY A 324 -3.16 24.95 -28.66
N ARG A 325 -3.94 25.42 -27.68
CA ARG A 325 -3.49 26.28 -26.57
C ARG A 325 -2.78 25.49 -25.46
N VAL A 326 -1.79 24.68 -25.84
CA VAL A 326 -1.11 23.73 -24.94
C VAL A 326 -0.37 24.45 -23.81
N SER A 327 0.35 25.54 -24.12
CA SER A 327 1.08 26.31 -23.10
C SER A 327 0.15 26.90 -22.03
N ASP A 328 -0.98 27.47 -22.46
CA ASP A 328 -1.99 28.04 -21.55
C ASP A 328 -2.64 26.95 -20.69
N PHE A 329 -2.88 25.77 -21.27
CA PHE A 329 -3.41 24.62 -20.53
C PHE A 329 -2.42 24.14 -19.46
N VAL A 330 -1.12 24.09 -19.79
CA VAL A 330 -0.07 23.75 -18.82
C VAL A 330 -0.01 24.78 -17.69
N ALA A 331 -0.17 26.06 -17.98
CA ALA A 331 -0.26 27.10 -16.96
C ALA A 331 -1.49 26.91 -16.06
N LEU A 332 -2.67 26.63 -16.64
CA LEU A 332 -3.89 26.33 -15.89
C LEU A 332 -3.72 25.11 -14.97
N MET A 333 -3.08 24.04 -15.46
CA MET A 333 -2.80 22.84 -14.64
C MET A 333 -1.93 23.18 -13.43
N LYS A 334 -0.89 23.99 -13.61
CA LYS A 334 -0.02 24.43 -12.51
C LYS A 334 -0.77 25.28 -11.50
N GLU A 335 -1.57 26.24 -11.95
CA GLU A 335 -2.43 27.09 -11.10
C GLU A 335 -3.48 26.28 -10.33
N SER A 336 -3.95 25.18 -10.90
CA SER A 336 -4.98 24.31 -10.31
C SER A 336 -4.41 23.16 -9.46
N SER A 337 -3.13 23.23 -9.08
CA SER A 337 -2.50 22.21 -8.24
C SER A 337 -3.19 22.13 -6.88
N LEU A 338 -3.49 20.91 -6.45
CA LEU A 338 -4.08 20.68 -5.13
C LEU A 338 -3.00 20.78 -4.06
N HIS A 339 -3.25 21.61 -3.06
CA HIS A 339 -2.43 21.71 -1.87
C HIS A 339 -3.24 21.21 -0.67
N LEU A 340 -2.60 20.41 0.18
CA LEU A 340 -3.20 20.03 1.45
C LEU A 340 -3.24 21.30 2.33
N ALA A 341 -4.41 21.66 2.84
CA ALA A 341 -4.52 22.73 3.82
C ALA A 341 -3.80 22.27 5.09
N VAL A 342 -2.61 22.81 5.35
CA VAL A 342 -1.96 22.66 6.65
C VAL A 342 -2.79 23.52 7.59
N SER A 343 -3.42 22.91 8.60
CA SER A 343 -4.02 23.67 9.68
C SER A 343 -2.89 24.40 10.37
N ASP A 344 -2.77 25.70 10.16
CA ASP A 344 -1.83 26.52 10.92
C ASP A 344 -2.14 26.31 12.40
N LYS A 345 -1.13 25.86 13.15
CA LYS A 345 -1.18 25.72 14.62
C LYS A 345 -1.17 27.08 15.32
N THR A 346 -1.58 28.13 14.63
CA THR A 346 -1.56 29.51 15.08
C THR A 346 -2.96 30.08 14.85
N GLU A 347 -3.87 29.67 15.71
CA GLU A 347 -4.74 30.55 16.48
C GLU A 347 -5.74 29.69 17.25
N SER A 348 -5.68 29.83 18.57
CA SER A 348 -6.63 29.32 19.55
C SER A 348 -7.99 29.99 19.36
N SER A 349 -8.70 29.61 18.31
CA SER A 349 -10.14 29.77 18.21
C SER A 349 -10.71 28.45 17.78
N GLU A 350 -11.25 27.73 18.76
CA GLU A 350 -12.22 26.65 18.57
C GLU A 350 -13.41 27.20 17.77
N LYS A 351 -13.28 27.28 16.46
CA LYS A 351 -14.42 27.11 15.57
C LYS A 351 -14.41 25.66 15.16
N PRO A 352 -15.36 24.84 15.65
CA PRO A 352 -15.52 23.49 15.16
C PRO A 352 -15.59 23.56 13.64
N LEU A 353 -14.78 22.75 12.96
CA LEU A 353 -15.02 22.44 11.55
C LEU A 353 -16.51 22.12 11.42
N PRO A 354 -17.27 22.86 10.58
CA PRO A 354 -18.70 22.62 10.49
C PRO A 354 -18.90 21.16 10.13
N THR A 355 -19.66 20.45 10.97
CA THR A 355 -20.13 19.06 10.85
C THR A 355 -21.03 18.81 9.64
N SER A 356 -20.99 19.70 8.64
CA SER A 356 -21.46 19.45 7.30
C SER A 356 -20.38 18.65 6.58
N SER A 357 -20.79 17.58 5.91
CA SER A 357 -20.00 16.81 4.95
C SER A 357 -19.45 17.70 3.82
N VAL A 358 -18.49 18.58 4.11
CA VAL A 358 -17.78 19.32 3.08
C VAL A 358 -16.96 18.27 2.35
N VAL A 359 -17.53 17.79 1.24
CA VAL A 359 -16.86 16.86 0.33
C VAL A 359 -15.46 17.43 0.08
N ALA A 360 -14.44 16.68 0.48
CA ALA A 360 -13.06 17.04 0.23
C ALA A 360 -12.91 17.43 -1.26
N CYS A 361 -12.19 18.51 -1.54
CA CYS A 361 -12.04 19.09 -2.88
C CYS A 361 -13.28 19.78 -3.49
N SER A 362 -14.38 20.00 -2.76
CA SER A 362 -15.55 20.74 -3.27
C SER A 362 -15.23 22.16 -3.75
N GLN A 363 -14.42 22.90 -3.00
CA GLN A 363 -13.99 24.26 -3.36
C GLN A 363 -13.05 24.28 -4.57
N PRO A 364 -11.96 23.49 -4.62
CA PRO A 364 -11.12 23.35 -5.82
C PRO A 364 -11.93 22.98 -7.08
N ARG A 365 -12.93 22.10 -6.97
CA ARG A 365 -13.81 21.75 -8.08
C ARG A 365 -14.65 22.92 -8.55
N ARG A 366 -15.27 23.67 -7.63
CA ARG A 366 -16.05 24.87 -7.97
C ARG A 366 -15.18 25.93 -8.63
N GLN A 367 -13.94 26.10 -8.17
CA GLN A 367 -12.97 26.99 -8.79
C GLN A 367 -12.65 26.53 -10.22
N LEU A 368 -12.26 25.27 -10.41
CA LEU A 368 -11.95 24.75 -11.74
C LEU A 368 -13.12 24.91 -12.71
N LEU A 369 -14.34 24.55 -12.28
CA LEU A 369 -15.56 24.73 -13.05
C LEU A 369 -15.81 26.19 -13.44
N ARG A 370 -15.46 27.16 -12.58
CA ARG A 370 -15.58 28.59 -12.91
C ARG A 370 -14.57 29.00 -13.97
N VAL A 371 -13.31 28.61 -13.79
CA VAL A 371 -12.21 28.97 -14.70
C VAL A 371 -12.38 28.30 -16.07
N THR A 372 -13.01 27.13 -16.14
CA THR A 372 -13.21 26.39 -17.38
C THR A 372 -14.55 26.63 -18.08
N ARG A 373 -15.45 27.50 -17.54
CA ARG A 373 -16.75 27.80 -18.19
C ARG A 373 -16.62 28.28 -19.63
N TYR A 374 -15.61 29.10 -19.90
CA TYR A 374 -15.25 29.53 -21.24
C TYR A 374 -13.74 29.40 -21.39
N TRP A 375 -13.28 28.22 -21.81
CA TRP A 375 -11.86 27.94 -22.02
C TRP A 375 -11.65 27.30 -23.40
N PRO A 376 -11.47 28.11 -24.46
CA PRO A 376 -11.32 27.60 -25.81
C PRO A 376 -10.01 26.82 -25.94
N LEU A 377 -10.10 25.60 -26.48
CA LEU A 377 -8.97 24.67 -26.61
C LEU A 377 -7.98 25.06 -27.71
N ARG A 378 -8.43 25.88 -28.67
CA ARG A 378 -7.64 26.32 -29.83
C ARG A 378 -7.57 27.84 -29.89
N SER A 379 -6.44 28.37 -30.33
CA SER A 379 -6.21 29.82 -30.46
C SER A 379 -7.07 30.43 -31.55
N ASP A 380 -7.31 29.73 -32.66
CA ASP A 380 -8.13 30.22 -33.75
C ASP A 380 -9.64 30.25 -33.45
N HIS A 381 -10.07 29.64 -32.35
CA HIS A 381 -11.46 29.69 -31.87
C HIS A 381 -11.70 30.81 -30.86
N CYS A 382 -10.70 31.68 -30.60
CA CYS A 382 -10.86 32.75 -29.64
C CYS A 382 -9.99 33.96 -29.90
N LEU A 383 -10.61 35.15 -29.92
CA LEU A 383 -9.89 36.41 -30.02
C LEU A 383 -9.38 36.90 -28.65
N ILE A 384 -10.21 36.84 -27.61
CA ILE A 384 -9.93 37.49 -26.31
C ILE A 384 -8.72 36.89 -25.59
N TYR A 385 -8.46 35.58 -25.74
CA TYR A 385 -7.30 34.92 -25.15
C TYR A 385 -6.00 35.13 -25.93
N ASN A 386 -6.07 35.58 -27.19
CA ASN A 386 -4.89 35.87 -28.01
C ASN A 386 -4.42 37.34 -27.87
N ILE A 387 -5.14 38.16 -27.10
CA ILE A 387 -4.78 39.56 -26.80
C ILE A 387 -4.68 39.74 -25.27
N PRO A 388 -3.83 38.97 -24.57
CA PRO A 388 -3.84 38.87 -23.11
C PRO A 388 -3.69 40.24 -22.43
N LYS A 389 -2.74 41.07 -22.86
CA LYS A 389 -2.47 42.39 -22.27
C LYS A 389 -3.70 43.31 -22.15
N ARG A 390 -4.72 43.13 -23.00
CA ARG A 390 -5.96 43.92 -23.00
C ARG A 390 -7.04 43.34 -22.08
N PHE A 391 -7.03 42.03 -21.86
CA PHE A 391 -8.09 41.30 -21.15
C PHE A 391 -7.63 40.59 -19.88
N ASP A 392 -6.35 40.66 -19.49
CA ASP A 392 -5.80 40.00 -18.29
C ASP A 392 -6.55 40.40 -17.01
N ALA A 393 -6.88 41.69 -16.87
CA ALA A 393 -7.66 42.19 -15.73
C ALA A 393 -9.06 41.54 -15.69
N LEU A 394 -9.72 41.42 -16.85
CA LEU A 394 -11.02 40.75 -16.96
C LEU A 394 -10.90 39.26 -16.63
N PHE A 395 -9.87 38.58 -17.12
CA PHE A 395 -9.64 37.16 -16.83
C PHE A 395 -9.36 36.90 -15.35
N ALA A 396 -8.63 37.78 -14.67
CA ALA A 396 -8.40 37.66 -13.22
C ALA A 396 -9.71 37.82 -12.43
N ILE A 397 -10.54 38.79 -12.82
CA ILE A 397 -11.80 39.11 -12.16
C ILE A 397 -12.82 37.97 -12.34
N MET A 398 -12.97 37.44 -13.56
CA MET A 398 -13.92 36.34 -13.86
C MET A 398 -13.65 35.05 -13.07
N ARG A 399 -12.45 34.87 -12.53
CA ARG A 399 -12.06 33.69 -11.74
C ARG A 399 -12.47 33.83 -10.26
N GLN A 400 -12.79 35.04 -9.80
CA GLN A 400 -13.15 35.29 -8.41
C GLN A 400 -14.55 34.73 -8.07
N PRO A 401 -14.77 34.28 -6.83
CA PRO A 401 -16.07 33.77 -6.39
C PRO A 401 -17.13 34.86 -6.21
N GLN A 402 -16.70 36.08 -5.91
CA GLN A 402 -17.54 37.26 -5.75
C GLN A 402 -16.81 38.43 -6.37
N LEU A 403 -17.57 39.39 -6.92
CA LEU A 403 -17.04 40.60 -7.54
C LEU A 403 -17.20 41.76 -6.58
N SER A 404 -16.12 42.51 -6.33
CA SER A 404 -16.23 43.78 -5.62
C SER A 404 -16.73 44.90 -6.54
N THR A 405 -17.14 46.04 -5.96
CA THR A 405 -17.47 47.24 -6.72
C THR A 405 -16.30 47.74 -7.57
N VAL A 406 -15.08 47.64 -7.06
CA VAL A 406 -13.84 47.98 -7.76
C VAL A 406 -13.60 47.06 -8.96
N ASP A 407 -13.91 45.76 -8.82
CA ASP A 407 -13.79 44.81 -9.92
C ASP A 407 -14.81 45.09 -11.03
N ALA A 408 -16.04 45.44 -10.65
CA ALA A 408 -17.07 45.84 -11.60
C ALA A 408 -16.66 47.07 -12.43
N ASP A 409 -16.02 48.07 -11.80
CA ASP A 409 -15.57 49.27 -12.49
C ASP A 409 -14.37 49.00 -13.43
N LYS A 410 -13.44 48.12 -13.04
CA LYS A 410 -12.37 47.64 -13.93
C LYS A 410 -12.95 46.90 -15.16
N CYS A 411 -13.98 46.09 -14.99
CA CYS A 411 -14.66 45.43 -16.11
C CYS A 411 -15.30 46.45 -17.07
N LYS A 412 -15.93 47.52 -16.55
CA LYS A 412 -16.51 48.59 -17.38
C LYS A 412 -15.46 49.32 -18.22
N GLN A 413 -14.27 49.56 -17.67
CA GLN A 413 -13.17 50.21 -18.40
C GLN A 413 -12.68 49.38 -19.60
N VAL A 414 -12.68 48.05 -19.47
CA VAL A 414 -12.34 47.14 -20.58
C VAL A 414 -13.44 47.15 -21.66
N GLY A 415 -14.71 47.24 -21.24
CA GLY A 415 -15.88 47.29 -22.14
C GLY A 415 -16.06 48.63 -22.88
N ALA A 416 -15.65 49.76 -22.28
CA ALA A 416 -15.76 51.10 -22.88
C ALA A 416 -14.78 51.36 -24.04
N LEU A 417 -13.85 50.42 -24.29
CA LEU A 417 -12.91 50.46 -25.42
C LEU A 417 -13.44 49.75 -26.69
N TYR A 418 -14.74 49.42 -26.73
CA TYR A 418 -15.43 48.79 -27.86
C TYR A 418 -16.58 49.64 -28.38
#